data_AF-A0A1C5SM84-F1
#
_entry.id   AF-A0A1C5SM84-F1
#
_cell.length_a   1.000
_cell.length_b   1.000
_cell.length_c   1.000
_cell.angle_alpha   90.00
_cell.angle_beta   90.00
_cell.angle_gamma   90.00
#
_symmetry.space_group_name_H-M   'P 1'
#
loop_
_entity.id
_entity.type
_entity.pdbx_description
1 polymer ?
#
loop_
_entity_poly.entity_id
_entity_poly.type
_entity_poly.pdbx_seq_one_letter_code
_entity_poly.pdbx_strand_id
1 'polypeptide(L)'
;MKKFVCGICGYVYEGMEAPEKCPQCGAPKEKFTEMVAGVKEYADEHRVGVAKGVDERIIEGLQLNFTGECSEVGMYLAMSRVADRQGYPEVAEAYKRIAFEEAEHAAKFAELLGEVVTDDTKTNLELRAAAEQGACAGKKELATLAKQLNLDAIHDTVHEMAKDEARHGRVFDGLLARYFAK
;
A
#
# COMPACT_ATOMS: atom_id res chain seq x y z
N MET A 1 30.49 -19.12 -21.25
CA MET A 1 30.15 -19.68 -19.93
C MET A 1 28.64 -19.63 -19.77
N LYS A 2 28.05 -20.67 -19.17
CA LYS A 2 26.62 -20.75 -18.86
C LYS A 2 26.38 -20.22 -17.45
N LYS A 3 25.16 -19.75 -17.17
CA LYS A 3 24.72 -19.41 -15.82
C LYS A 3 23.70 -20.42 -15.35
N PHE A 4 23.82 -20.85 -14.11
CA PHE A 4 22.91 -21.77 -13.46
C PHE A 4 22.37 -21.13 -12.19
N VAL A 5 21.06 -21.12 -12.00
CA VAL A 5 20.42 -20.59 -10.80
C VAL A 5 19.96 -21.74 -9.91
N CYS A 6 20.29 -21.68 -8.64
CA CYS A 6 19.78 -22.60 -7.64
C CYS A 6 18.30 -22.31 -7.36
N GLY A 7 17.42 -23.27 -7.64
CA GLY A 7 15.98 -23.15 -7.38
C GLY A 7 15.58 -23.18 -5.90
N ILE A 8 16.54 -23.34 -4.98
CA ILE A 8 16.27 -23.33 -3.53
C ILE A 8 16.56 -21.96 -2.92
N CYS A 9 17.67 -21.32 -3.28
CA CYS A 9 18.12 -20.07 -2.65
C CYS A 9 18.41 -18.94 -3.64
N GLY A 10 18.26 -19.16 -4.95
CA GLY A 10 18.53 -18.17 -5.98
C GLY A 10 20.00 -17.91 -6.28
N TYR A 11 20.94 -18.66 -5.67
CA TYR A 11 22.38 -18.50 -5.96
C TYR A 11 22.68 -18.74 -7.44
N VAL A 12 23.37 -17.79 -8.08
CA VAL A 12 23.77 -17.87 -9.49
C VAL A 12 25.22 -18.31 -9.59
N TYR A 13 25.45 -19.45 -10.26
CA TYR A 13 26.77 -19.98 -10.56
C TYR A 13 27.10 -19.77 -12.05
N GLU A 14 28.33 -19.37 -12.34
CA GLU A 14 28.84 -19.25 -13.72
C GLU A 14 29.87 -20.34 -14.00
N GLY A 15 29.65 -21.16 -15.02
CA GLY A 15 30.53 -22.28 -15.34
C GLY A 15 30.13 -23.00 -16.63
N MET A 16 30.72 -24.18 -16.87
CA MET A 16 30.29 -25.04 -17.99
C MET A 16 29.09 -25.92 -17.60
N GLU A 17 29.01 -26.33 -16.35
CA GLU A 17 27.92 -27.13 -15.78
C GLU A 17 27.57 -26.63 -14.37
N ALA A 18 26.37 -26.98 -13.87
CA ALA A 18 25.99 -26.72 -12.48
C ALA A 18 26.92 -27.45 -11.49
N PRO A 19 27.21 -26.87 -10.32
CA PRO A 19 28.06 -27.51 -9.31
C PRO A 19 27.32 -28.67 -8.62
N GLU A 20 28.07 -29.68 -8.14
CA GLU A 20 27.51 -30.82 -7.41
C GLU A 20 26.70 -30.42 -6.17
N LYS A 21 27.14 -29.36 -5.48
CA LYS A 21 26.42 -28.74 -4.36
C LYS A 21 26.45 -27.23 -4.50
N CYS A 22 25.31 -26.61 -4.21
CA CYS A 22 25.21 -25.16 -4.12
C CYS A 22 26.14 -24.64 -3.02
N PRO A 23 27.08 -23.72 -3.31
CA PRO A 23 27.98 -23.14 -2.31
C PRO A 23 27.26 -22.36 -1.20
N GLN A 24 26.04 -21.87 -1.48
CA GLN A 24 25.27 -21.04 -0.55
C GLN A 24 24.40 -21.87 0.40
N CYS A 25 23.64 -22.85 -0.10
CA CYS A 25 22.66 -23.58 0.70
C CYS A 25 22.85 -25.10 0.71
N GLY A 26 23.88 -25.62 0.03
CA GLY A 26 24.16 -27.06 -0.04
C GLY A 26 23.19 -27.89 -0.88
N ALA A 27 22.22 -27.28 -1.56
CA ALA A 27 21.29 -27.98 -2.45
C ALA A 27 22.04 -28.74 -3.56
N PRO A 28 21.56 -29.93 -3.96
CA PRO A 28 22.27 -30.76 -4.93
C PRO A 28 22.10 -30.21 -6.37
N LYS A 29 22.95 -30.69 -7.29
CA LYS A 29 23.03 -30.23 -8.69
C LYS A 29 21.69 -30.20 -9.41
N GLU A 30 20.79 -31.13 -9.12
CA GLU A 30 19.47 -31.25 -9.78
C GLU A 30 18.52 -30.08 -9.45
N LYS A 31 18.84 -29.29 -8.44
CA LYS A 31 18.10 -28.05 -8.12
C LYS A 31 18.58 -26.85 -8.90
N PHE A 32 19.60 -26.98 -9.75
CA PHE A 32 20.03 -25.90 -10.64
C PHE A 32 19.30 -25.94 -11.97
N THR A 33 18.89 -24.76 -12.43
CA THR A 33 18.33 -24.56 -13.77
C THR A 33 19.28 -23.68 -14.57
N GLU A 34 19.60 -24.08 -15.81
CA GLU A 34 20.37 -23.22 -16.73
C GLU A 34 19.54 -22.00 -17.10
N MET A 35 20.11 -20.81 -16.91
CA MET A 35 19.42 -19.56 -17.22
C MET A 35 19.47 -19.31 -18.73
N VAL A 36 18.29 -19.22 -19.34
CA VAL A 36 18.15 -18.80 -20.74
C VAL A 36 18.22 -17.28 -20.82
N ALA A 37 19.13 -16.75 -21.65
CA ALA A 37 19.29 -15.32 -21.79
C ALA A 37 18.03 -14.65 -22.35
N GLY A 38 17.56 -13.59 -21.69
CA GLY A 38 16.43 -12.78 -22.14
C GLY A 38 15.04 -13.27 -21.71
N VAL A 39 14.94 -14.45 -21.07
CA VAL A 39 13.67 -14.97 -20.52
C VAL A 39 13.69 -14.79 -19.01
N LYS A 40 12.73 -14.02 -18.49
CA LYS A 40 12.44 -13.89 -17.06
C LYS A 40 10.99 -14.31 -16.85
N GLU A 41 10.81 -15.53 -16.39
CA GLU A 41 9.50 -16.08 -16.03
C GLU A 41 9.44 -16.24 -14.51
N TYR A 42 8.37 -15.74 -13.91
CA TYR A 42 8.06 -15.96 -12.50
C TYR A 42 6.99 -17.05 -12.41
N ALA A 43 7.13 -17.96 -11.44
CA ALA A 43 6.24 -19.12 -11.31
C ALA A 43 4.82 -18.73 -10.87
N ASP A 44 4.68 -17.66 -10.10
CA ASP A 44 3.40 -17.06 -9.69
C ASP A 44 3.62 -15.63 -9.21
N GLU A 45 2.53 -14.89 -9.01
CA GLU A 45 2.52 -13.51 -8.53
C GLU A 45 1.22 -13.18 -7.78
N HIS A 46 1.28 -12.13 -6.94
CA HIS A 46 0.07 -11.54 -6.38
C HIS A 46 -0.76 -10.87 -7.47
N ARG A 47 -2.09 -10.95 -7.33
CA ARG A 47 -3.04 -10.40 -8.29
C ARG A 47 -4.04 -9.53 -7.57
N VAL A 48 -4.33 -8.37 -8.12
CA VAL A 48 -5.36 -7.46 -7.60
C VAL A 48 -6.74 -7.90 -8.10
N GLY A 49 -7.72 -7.95 -7.21
CA GLY A 49 -9.11 -8.28 -7.52
C GLY A 49 -9.39 -9.77 -7.65
N VAL A 50 -8.68 -10.64 -6.92
CA VAL A 50 -8.95 -12.09 -6.91
C VAL A 50 -10.33 -12.45 -6.37
N ALA A 51 -10.98 -11.55 -5.62
CA ALA A 51 -12.35 -11.73 -5.14
C ALA A 51 -13.42 -11.37 -6.20
N LYS A 52 -13.04 -10.90 -7.40
CA LYS A 52 -14.02 -10.57 -8.45
C LYS A 52 -14.81 -11.82 -8.86
N GLY A 53 -16.14 -11.74 -8.76
CA GLY A 53 -17.04 -12.82 -9.16
C GLY A 53 -17.18 -13.96 -8.15
N VAL A 54 -16.69 -13.80 -6.91
CA VAL A 54 -16.97 -14.74 -5.81
C VAL A 54 -18.35 -14.45 -5.19
N ASP A 55 -18.76 -15.26 -4.20
CA ASP A 55 -20.04 -15.10 -3.48
C ASP A 55 -20.18 -13.67 -2.91
N GLU A 56 -21.31 -13.01 -3.16
CA GLU A 56 -21.55 -11.62 -2.78
C GLU A 56 -21.41 -11.38 -1.27
N ARG A 57 -21.74 -12.37 -0.43
CA ARG A 57 -21.58 -12.26 1.03
C ARG A 57 -20.11 -12.22 1.44
N ILE A 58 -19.23 -12.85 0.66
CA ILE A 58 -17.78 -12.77 0.87
C ILE A 58 -17.31 -11.38 0.48
N ILE A 59 -17.75 -10.85 -0.67
CA ILE A 59 -17.40 -9.49 -1.11
C ILE A 59 -17.82 -8.45 -0.08
N GLU A 60 -19.08 -8.52 0.39
CA GLU A 60 -19.61 -7.64 1.44
C GLU A 60 -18.77 -7.76 2.73
N GLY A 61 -18.46 -8.99 3.15
CA GLY A 61 -17.60 -9.24 4.29
C GLY A 61 -16.21 -8.59 4.14
N LEU A 62 -15.57 -8.73 2.98
CA LEU A 62 -14.27 -8.12 2.70
C LEU A 62 -14.34 -6.58 2.71
N GLN A 63 -15.40 -5.98 2.17
CA GLN A 63 -15.61 -4.52 2.18
C GLN A 63 -15.83 -3.98 3.59
N LEU A 64 -16.62 -4.68 4.40
CA LEU A 64 -16.85 -4.32 5.80
C LEU A 64 -15.55 -4.38 6.60
N ASN A 65 -14.75 -5.42 6.41
CA ASN A 65 -13.44 -5.52 7.06
C ASN A 65 -12.48 -4.42 6.56
N PHE A 66 -12.38 -4.17 5.25
CA PHE A 66 -11.59 -3.05 4.73
C PHE A 66 -11.93 -1.72 5.41
N THR A 67 -13.22 -1.43 5.56
CA THR A 67 -13.71 -0.21 6.22
C THR A 67 -13.40 -0.19 7.72
N GLY A 68 -13.56 -1.34 8.39
CA GLY A 68 -13.21 -1.53 9.79
C GLY A 68 -11.74 -1.24 10.06
N GLU A 69 -10.86 -1.93 9.34
CA GLU A 69 -9.40 -1.79 9.44
C GLU A 69 -8.96 -0.34 9.18
N CYS A 70 -9.48 0.28 8.11
CA CYS A 70 -9.20 1.70 7.81
C CYS A 70 -9.63 2.65 8.95
N SER A 71 -10.73 2.34 9.63
CA SER A 71 -11.21 3.12 10.78
C SER A 71 -10.29 2.92 11.99
N GLU A 72 -9.84 1.68 12.22
CA GLU A 72 -8.93 1.34 13.32
C GLU A 72 -7.57 2.03 13.20
N VAL A 73 -7.02 2.16 11.98
CA VAL A 73 -5.79 2.96 11.75
C VAL A 73 -5.94 4.37 12.33
N GLY A 74 -7.02 5.07 11.98
CA GLY A 74 -7.28 6.41 12.48
C GLY A 74 -7.51 6.46 13.99
N MET A 75 -8.25 5.48 14.52
CA MET A 75 -8.53 5.35 15.95
C MET A 75 -7.25 5.12 16.76
N TYR A 76 -6.41 4.16 16.38
CA TYR A 76 -5.18 3.86 17.08
C TYR A 76 -4.17 5.02 17.04
N LEU A 77 -4.05 5.71 15.90
CA LEU A 77 -3.22 6.93 15.84
C LEU A 77 -3.77 8.05 16.76
N ALA A 78 -5.09 8.19 16.86
CA ALA A 78 -5.71 9.14 17.79
C ALA A 78 -5.49 8.74 19.26
N MET A 79 -5.67 7.46 19.60
CA MET A 79 -5.39 6.91 20.94
C MET A 79 -3.93 7.07 21.33
N SER A 80 -3.00 6.84 20.39
CA SER A 80 -1.57 7.09 20.58
C SER A 80 -1.29 8.53 21.01
N ARG A 81 -1.89 9.51 20.33
CA ARG A 81 -1.77 10.93 20.69
C ARG A 81 -2.34 11.24 22.07
N VAL A 82 -3.38 10.53 22.51
CA VAL A 82 -3.94 10.66 23.87
C VAL A 82 -2.95 10.11 24.90
N ALA A 83 -2.40 8.92 24.67
CA ALA A 83 -1.43 8.28 25.55
C ALA A 83 -0.18 9.15 25.74
N ASP A 84 0.36 9.73 24.66
CA ASP A 84 1.48 10.68 24.72
C ASP A 84 1.17 11.88 25.62
N ARG A 85 -0.01 12.51 25.47
CA ARG A 85 -0.43 13.65 26.31
C ARG A 85 -0.60 13.29 27.78
N GLN A 86 -0.89 12.03 28.09
CA GLN A 86 -1.01 11.53 29.45
C GLN A 86 0.32 11.07 30.05
N GLY A 87 1.41 11.08 29.28
CA GLY A 87 2.73 10.67 29.73
C GLY A 87 2.99 9.16 29.64
N TYR A 88 2.29 8.45 28.76
CA TYR A 88 2.48 7.00 28.51
C TYR A 88 3.09 6.75 27.12
N PRO A 89 4.36 7.11 26.88
CA PRO A 89 4.97 7.00 25.56
C PRO A 89 5.08 5.55 25.05
N GLU A 90 5.27 4.57 25.93
CA GLU A 90 5.34 3.15 25.54
C GLU A 90 3.99 2.65 25.02
N VAL A 91 2.88 3.13 25.61
CA VAL A 91 1.53 2.83 25.14
C VAL A 91 1.25 3.53 23.82
N ALA A 92 1.72 4.78 23.67
CA ALA A 92 1.59 5.52 22.42
C ALA A 92 2.31 4.84 21.25
N GLU A 93 3.52 4.33 21.47
CA GLU A 93 4.27 3.58 20.46
C GLU A 93 3.64 2.22 20.15
N ALA A 94 3.08 1.53 21.14
CA ALA A 94 2.31 0.32 20.90
C ALA A 94 1.11 0.59 19.96
N TYR A 95 0.34 1.65 20.21
CA TYR A 95 -0.76 2.04 19.34
C TYR A 95 -0.31 2.43 17.93
N LYS A 96 0.81 3.13 17.76
CA LYS A 96 1.34 3.45 16.42
C LYS A 96 1.71 2.19 15.66
N ARG A 97 2.39 1.23 16.30
CA ARG A 97 2.77 -0.03 15.66
C ARG A 97 1.53 -0.81 15.21
N ILE A 98 0.55 -0.95 16.09
CA ILE A 98 -0.71 -1.65 15.77
C ILE A 98 -1.45 -0.92 14.63
N ALA A 99 -1.47 0.41 14.60
CA ALA A 99 -2.07 1.14 13.48
C ALA A 99 -1.42 0.80 12.12
N PHE A 100 -0.12 0.52 12.08
CA PHE A 100 0.54 0.05 10.85
C PHE A 100 0.23 -1.43 10.53
N GLU A 101 -0.03 -2.26 11.54
CA GLU A 101 -0.51 -3.63 11.36
C GLU A 101 -1.92 -3.63 10.76
N GLU A 102 -2.84 -2.78 11.24
CA GLU A 102 -4.19 -2.66 10.65
C GLU A 102 -4.16 -2.00 9.26
N ALA A 103 -3.23 -1.08 9.00
CA ALA A 103 -3.03 -0.54 7.65
C ALA A 103 -2.62 -1.63 6.65
N GLU A 104 -1.81 -2.59 7.09
CA GLU A 104 -1.41 -3.76 6.31
C GLU A 104 -2.60 -4.73 6.09
N HIS A 105 -3.48 -4.90 7.08
CA HIS A 105 -4.73 -5.66 6.91
C HIS A 105 -5.66 -4.98 5.90
N ALA A 106 -5.89 -3.67 6.03
CA ALA A 106 -6.67 -2.89 5.08
C ALA A 106 -6.12 -3.00 3.65
N ALA A 107 -4.79 -2.91 3.48
CA ALA A 107 -4.16 -3.05 2.17
C ALA A 107 -4.44 -4.41 1.52
N LYS A 108 -4.38 -5.51 2.30
CA LYS A 108 -4.72 -6.85 1.81
C LYS A 108 -6.18 -6.96 1.40
N PHE A 109 -7.12 -6.43 2.18
CA PHE A 109 -8.53 -6.42 1.77
C PHE A 109 -8.76 -5.62 0.49
N ALA A 110 -8.11 -4.45 0.36
CA ALA A 110 -8.19 -3.63 -0.85
C ALA A 110 -7.65 -4.38 -2.09
N GLU A 111 -6.51 -5.07 -1.96
CA GLU A 111 -5.95 -5.89 -3.05
C GLU A 111 -6.85 -7.06 -3.41
N LEU A 112 -7.41 -7.77 -2.43
CA LEU A 112 -8.34 -8.89 -2.68
C LEU A 112 -9.57 -8.42 -3.47
N LEU A 113 -10.16 -7.29 -3.07
CA LEU A 113 -11.34 -6.70 -3.70
C LEU A 113 -11.01 -6.14 -5.11
N GLY A 114 -9.93 -5.38 -5.23
CA GLY A 114 -9.56 -4.70 -6.47
C GLY A 114 -10.57 -3.66 -6.94
N GLU A 115 -11.30 -3.05 -5.98
CA GLU A 115 -12.32 -2.01 -6.20
C GLU A 115 -11.77 -0.60 -5.97
N VAL A 116 -10.90 -0.45 -4.96
CA VAL A 116 -10.27 0.83 -4.57
C VAL A 116 -8.82 0.95 -5.04
N VAL A 117 -8.30 -0.10 -5.68
CA VAL A 117 -6.95 -0.20 -6.23
C VAL A 117 -6.95 -1.06 -7.48
N THR A 118 -6.06 -0.75 -8.42
CA THR A 118 -5.81 -1.51 -9.66
C THR A 118 -4.39 -2.08 -9.67
N ASP A 119 -4.10 -2.96 -10.61
CA ASP A 119 -2.76 -3.49 -10.88
C ASP A 119 -1.86 -2.53 -11.70
N ASP A 120 -2.38 -1.36 -12.10
CA ASP A 120 -1.64 -0.37 -12.88
C ASP A 120 -1.30 0.88 -12.04
N THR A 121 0.00 1.13 -11.84
CA THR A 121 0.49 2.25 -11.02
C THR A 121 0.06 3.60 -11.57
N LYS A 122 0.02 3.76 -12.90
CA LYS A 122 -0.39 5.02 -13.52
C LYS A 122 -1.86 5.30 -13.21
N THR A 123 -2.73 4.32 -13.42
CA THR A 123 -4.17 4.39 -13.15
C THR A 123 -4.42 4.72 -11.67
N ASN A 124 -3.75 4.03 -10.75
CA ASN A 124 -3.87 4.31 -9.32
C ASN A 124 -3.49 5.77 -8.99
N LEU A 125 -2.42 6.27 -9.61
CA LEU A 125 -1.95 7.64 -9.39
C LEU A 125 -2.92 8.69 -9.96
N GLU A 126 -3.50 8.45 -11.13
CA GLU A 126 -4.55 9.29 -11.73
C GLU A 126 -5.81 9.33 -10.85
N LEU A 127 -6.26 8.17 -10.36
CA LEU A 127 -7.41 8.07 -9.45
C LEU A 127 -7.15 8.83 -8.14
N ARG A 128 -5.96 8.71 -7.56
CA ARG A 128 -5.60 9.43 -6.33
C ARG A 128 -5.51 10.94 -6.56
N ALA A 129 -4.89 11.41 -7.66
CA ALA A 129 -4.84 12.83 -7.99
C ALA A 129 -6.25 13.45 -8.10
N ALA A 130 -7.16 12.78 -8.82
CA ALA A 130 -8.55 13.20 -8.93
C ALA A 130 -9.28 13.21 -7.56
N ALA A 131 -9.04 12.19 -6.74
CA ALA A 131 -9.62 12.11 -5.40
C ALA A 131 -9.13 13.24 -4.48
N GLU A 132 -7.85 13.61 -4.52
CA GLU A 132 -7.31 14.74 -3.74
C GLU A 132 -7.98 16.06 -4.12
N GLN A 133 -8.24 16.29 -5.41
CA GLN A 133 -8.96 17.50 -5.85
C GLN A 133 -10.38 17.55 -5.27
N GLY A 134 -11.12 16.44 -5.30
CA GLY A 134 -12.45 16.34 -4.72
C GLY A 134 -12.45 16.50 -3.19
N ALA A 135 -11.53 15.82 -2.51
CA ALA A 135 -11.39 15.88 -1.05
C ALA A 135 -11.00 17.29 -0.58
N CYS A 136 -10.13 17.99 -1.33
CA CYS A 136 -9.79 19.39 -1.07
C CYS A 136 -11.02 20.29 -1.06
N ALA A 137 -11.90 20.15 -2.07
CA ALA A 137 -13.13 20.94 -2.17
C ALA A 137 -14.07 20.64 -1.00
N GLY A 138 -14.36 19.36 -0.74
CA GLY A 138 -15.25 18.95 0.35
C GLY A 138 -14.75 19.39 1.74
N LYS A 139 -13.45 19.26 2.01
CA LYS A 139 -12.84 19.76 3.27
C LYS A 139 -12.94 21.28 3.37
N LYS A 140 -12.76 22.02 2.26
CA LYS A 140 -12.89 23.48 2.27
C LYS A 140 -14.32 23.93 2.54
N GLU A 141 -15.31 23.25 1.99
CA GLU A 141 -16.74 23.49 2.27
C GLU A 141 -17.06 23.26 3.74
N LEU A 142 -16.64 22.12 4.29
CA LEU A 142 -16.83 21.78 5.70
C LEU A 142 -16.17 22.81 6.64
N ALA A 143 -14.94 23.21 6.34
CA ALA A 143 -14.26 24.24 7.12
C ALA A 143 -15.02 25.58 7.06
N THR A 144 -15.53 25.96 5.89
CA THR A 144 -16.30 27.20 5.71
C THR A 144 -17.59 27.18 6.55
N LEU A 145 -18.32 26.06 6.55
CA LEU A 145 -19.49 25.86 7.41
C LEU A 145 -19.12 25.97 8.90
N ALA A 146 -18.04 25.30 9.32
CA ALA A 146 -17.56 25.40 10.70
C ALA A 146 -17.27 26.86 11.10
N LYS A 147 -16.67 27.64 10.19
CA LYS A 147 -16.41 29.07 10.43
C LYS A 147 -17.70 29.88 10.55
N GLN A 148 -18.70 29.64 9.71
CA GLN A 148 -20.00 30.30 9.77
C GLN A 148 -20.73 30.02 11.10
N LEU A 149 -20.51 28.85 11.68
CA LEU A 149 -21.06 28.44 12.98
C LEU A 149 -20.17 28.83 14.17
N ASN A 150 -19.10 29.59 13.96
CA ASN A 150 -18.12 30.00 14.99
C ASN A 150 -17.40 28.82 15.68
N LEU A 151 -17.16 27.73 14.96
CA LEU A 151 -16.44 26.53 15.42
C LEU A 151 -14.97 26.58 14.98
N ASP A 152 -14.22 27.54 15.48
CA ASP A 152 -12.87 27.88 14.97
C ASP A 152 -11.87 26.72 15.03
N ALA A 153 -11.86 25.93 16.11
CA ALA A 153 -10.95 24.77 16.21
C ALA A 153 -11.21 23.71 15.12
N ILE A 154 -12.47 23.52 14.72
CA ILE A 154 -12.86 22.61 13.63
C ILE A 154 -12.46 23.23 12.30
N HIS A 155 -12.78 24.50 12.08
CA HIS A 155 -12.39 25.22 10.86
C HIS A 155 -10.88 25.14 10.63
N ASP A 156 -10.07 25.50 11.63
CA ASP A 156 -8.62 25.63 11.46
C ASP A 156 -7.99 24.28 11.11
N THR A 157 -8.41 23.21 11.80
CA THR A 157 -7.90 21.85 11.56
C THR A 157 -8.30 21.35 10.17
N VAL A 158 -9.59 21.43 9.82
CA VAL A 158 -10.09 20.90 8.54
C VAL A 158 -9.60 21.74 7.35
N HIS A 159 -9.45 23.05 7.53
CA HIS A 159 -8.91 23.93 6.49
C HIS A 159 -7.43 23.63 6.22
N GLU A 160 -6.64 23.32 7.24
CA GLU A 160 -5.26 22.87 7.02
C GLU A 160 -5.22 21.55 6.26
N MET A 161 -6.08 20.59 6.63
CA MET A 161 -6.22 19.33 5.88
C MET A 161 -6.65 19.55 4.42
N ALA A 162 -7.44 20.59 4.11
CA ALA A 162 -7.77 20.92 2.73
C ALA A 162 -6.53 21.38 1.93
N LYS A 163 -5.62 22.13 2.57
CA LYS A 163 -4.34 22.50 1.94
C LYS A 163 -3.42 21.29 1.77
N ASP A 164 -3.47 20.34 2.70
CA ASP A 164 -2.75 19.07 2.59
C ASP A 164 -3.19 18.29 1.34
N GLU A 165 -4.50 18.16 1.07
CA GLU A 165 -4.97 17.48 -0.16
C GLU A 165 -4.46 18.19 -1.42
N ALA A 166 -4.47 19.53 -1.43
CA ALA A 166 -3.93 20.29 -2.56
C ALA A 166 -2.42 20.05 -2.74
N ARG A 167 -1.66 19.88 -1.66
CA ARG A 167 -0.24 19.48 -1.71
C ARG A 167 -0.10 18.06 -2.24
N HIS A 168 -0.89 17.11 -1.75
CA HIS A 168 -0.88 15.71 -2.19
C HIS A 168 -1.20 15.58 -3.68
N GLY A 169 -2.26 16.24 -4.14
CA GLY A 169 -2.63 16.28 -5.57
C GLY A 169 -1.50 16.80 -6.44
N ARG A 170 -0.85 17.91 -6.07
CA ARG A 170 0.32 18.45 -6.80
C ARG A 170 1.50 17.50 -6.84
N VAL A 171 1.72 16.72 -5.78
CA VAL A 171 2.75 15.67 -5.77
C VAL A 171 2.40 14.61 -6.80
N PHE A 172 1.15 14.13 -6.84
CA PHE A 172 0.70 13.14 -7.80
C PHE A 172 0.75 13.66 -9.24
N ASP A 173 0.32 14.90 -9.50
CA ASP A 173 0.44 15.55 -10.81
C ASP A 173 1.89 15.60 -11.28
N GLY A 174 2.81 15.97 -10.39
CA GLY A 174 4.25 16.01 -10.68
C GLY A 174 4.84 14.63 -10.99
N LEU A 175 4.38 13.58 -10.31
CA LEU A 175 4.78 12.20 -10.57
C LEU A 175 4.21 11.68 -11.90
N LEU A 176 2.95 11.97 -12.20
CA LEU A 176 2.32 11.68 -13.50
C LEU A 176 3.08 12.33 -14.63
N ALA A 177 3.38 13.63 -14.50
CA ALA A 177 4.14 14.36 -15.51
C ALA A 177 5.56 13.80 -15.71
N ARG A 178 6.24 13.37 -14.63
CA ARG A 178 7.62 12.88 -14.72
C ARG A 178 7.75 11.49 -15.34
N TYR A 179 6.85 10.58 -14.98
CA TYR A 179 7.00 9.16 -15.32
C TYR A 179 6.01 8.66 -16.38
N PHE A 180 4.92 9.40 -16.64
CA PHE A 180 3.81 8.92 -17.46
C PHE A 180 3.31 9.91 -18.52
N ALA A 181 3.87 11.12 -18.60
CA ALA A 181 3.68 12.00 -19.75
C ALA A 181 4.47 11.46 -20.94
N LYS A 182 3.78 11.27 -22.07
CA LYS A 182 4.41 10.91 -23.34
C LYS A 182 5.00 12.15 -24.01
#